data_AF-A0A4U2EBT0-F1
#
_entry.id   AF-A0A4U2EBT0-F1
#
_cell.length_a   1.000
_cell.length_b   1.000
_cell.length_c   1.000
_cell.angle_alpha   90.00
_cell.angle_beta   90.00
_cell.angle_gamma   90.00
#
_symmetry.space_group_name_H-M   'P 1'
#
loop_
_entity.id
_entity.type
_entity.pdbx_description
1 polymer ?
#
loop_
_entity_poly.entity_id
_entity_poly.type
_entity_poly.pdbx_seq_one_letter_code
_entity_poly.pdbx_strand_id
1 'polypeptide(L)' 'MKRLILNITLLVFMVLSSMSAMAQDSTVKYGIARSHDGEQIAYGKSGSGDTVLICIHGWSLDSRLW' A
#
# COMPACT_ATOMS: atom_id res chain seq x y z
N MET A 1 -25.36 33.47 5.38
CA MET A 1 -25.56 32.07 5.85
C MET A 1 -25.36 31.02 4.76
N LYS A 2 -25.88 31.17 3.53
CA LYS A 2 -25.77 30.14 2.47
C LYS A 2 -24.33 29.73 2.13
N ARG A 3 -23.40 30.69 2.01
CA ARG A 3 -21.97 30.42 1.78
C ARG A 3 -21.29 29.69 2.95
N LEU A 4 -21.67 30.03 4.18
CA LEU A 4 -21.14 29.38 5.39
C LEU A 4 -21.55 27.91 5.43
N ILE A 5 -22.83 27.63 5.17
CA ILE A 5 -23.37 26.27 5.12
C ILE A 5 -22.67 25.46 4.03
N LEU A 6 -22.51 26.02 2.82
CA LEU A 6 -21.81 25.36 1.73
C LEU A 6 -20.35 24.99 2.10
N ASN A 7 -19.62 25.91 2.72
CA ASN A 7 -18.23 25.69 3.11
C ASN A 7 -18.11 24.61 4.19
N ILE A 8 -19.03 24.59 5.16
CA ILE A 8 -19.05 23.54 6.20
C ILE A 8 -19.38 22.18 5.57
N THR A 9 -20.36 22.10 4.69
CA THR A 9 -20.71 20.85 3.99
C THR A 9 -19.54 20.33 3.16
N LEU A 10 -18.84 21.21 2.44
CA LEU A 10 -17.67 20.84 1.65
C LEU A 10 -16.52 20.33 2.54
N LEU A 11 -16.27 21.00 3.66
CA LEU A 11 -15.23 20.60 4.63
C LEU A 11 -15.54 19.21 5.22
N VAL A 12 -16.79 18.97 5.62
CA VAL A 12 -17.23 17.67 6.15
C VAL A 12 -17.04 16.56 5.11
N PHE A 13 -17.38 16.80 3.84
CA PHE A 13 -17.14 15.85 2.76
C PHE A 13 -15.67 15.51 2.53
N MET A 14 -14.77 16.51 2.60
CA MET A 14 -13.32 16.26 2.47
C MET A 14 -12.79 15.40 3.63
N VAL A 15 -13.23 15.67 4.86
CA VAL A 15 -12.81 14.91 6.05
C VAL A 15 -13.37 13.48 6.04
N LEU A 16 -14.61 13.28 5.59
CA LEU A 16 -15.18 11.93 5.44
C LEU A 16 -14.46 11.13 4.34
N SER A 17 -14.07 11.79 3.24
CA SER A 17 -13.40 11.12 2.12
C SER A 17 -11.96 10.69 2.44
N SER A 18 -11.29 11.32 3.40
CA SER A 18 -9.92 10.97 3.78
C SER A 18 -9.84 9.70 4.64
N MET A 19 -10.93 9.27 5.29
CA MET A 19 -10.95 8.05 6.09
C MET A 19 -10.82 6.77 5.25
N SER A 20 -11.19 6.82 3.97
CA SER A 20 -11.05 5.70 3.02
C SER A 20 -9.61 5.47 2.55
N ALA A 21 -8.70 6.43 2.81
CA ALA A 21 -7.29 6.37 2.45
C ALA A 21 -6.39 5.90 3.60
N MET A 22 -6.97 5.38 4.68
CA MET A 22 -6.20 4.68 5.70
C MET A 22 -5.75 3.32 5.16
N ALA A 23 -4.61 3.31 4.47
CA ALA A 23 -3.89 2.08 4.22
C ALA A 23 -3.61 1.44 5.59
N GLN A 24 -4.19 0.26 5.84
CA GLN A 24 -3.81 -0.52 7.00
C GLN A 24 -2.31 -0.78 6.86
N ASP A 25 -1.49 -0.11 7.68
CA ASP A 25 -0.10 -0.48 7.87
C ASP A 25 -0.09 -1.76 8.72
N SER A 26 -0.62 -2.85 8.12
CA SER A 26 -0.29 -4.17 8.59
C SER A 26 1.22 -4.22 8.49
N THR A 27 1.91 -4.44 9.61
CA THR A 27 3.36 -4.63 9.61
C THR A 27 3.66 -5.80 8.69
N VAL A 28 3.94 -5.53 7.41
CA VAL A 28 4.09 -6.57 6.40
C VAL A 28 5.34 -7.33 6.81
N LYS A 29 5.15 -8.59 7.23
CA LYS A 29 6.28 -9.47 7.53
C LYS A 29 6.89 -9.89 6.20
N TYR A 30 8.02 -9.30 5.87
CA TYR A 30 8.78 -9.67 4.68
C TYR A 30 9.63 -10.92 4.94
N GLY A 31 9.74 -11.77 3.92
CA GLY A 31 10.82 -12.73 3.82
C GLY A 31 12.08 -12.06 3.30
N ILE A 32 13.25 -12.63 3.59
CA ILE A 32 14.54 -12.19 3.06
C ILE A 32 15.12 -13.32 2.20
N ALA A 33 15.34 -13.03 0.92
CA ALA A 33 16.13 -13.85 0.03
C ALA A 33 17.55 -13.27 -0.04
N ARG A 34 18.55 -14.12 -0.31
CA ARG A 34 19.93 -13.69 -0.46
C ARG A 34 20.38 -13.96 -1.90
N SER A 35 20.88 -12.94 -2.57
CA SER A 35 21.41 -13.04 -3.93
C SER A 35 22.77 -13.75 -3.94
N HIS A 36 23.25 -14.05 -5.14
CA HIS A 36 24.54 -14.71 -5.36
C HIS A 36 25.74 -13.90 -4.83
N ASP A 37 25.69 -12.57 -4.94
CA ASP A 37 26.70 -11.64 -4.41
C ASP A 37 26.50 -11.33 -2.91
N GLY A 38 25.47 -11.89 -2.28
CA GLY A 38 25.24 -11.79 -0.85
C GLY A 38 24.30 -10.67 -0.41
N GLU A 39 23.79 -9.86 -1.35
CA GLU A 39 22.76 -8.85 -1.11
C GLU A 39 21.45 -9.46 -0.59
N GLN A 40 20.75 -8.69 0.24
CA GLN A 40 19.48 -9.12 0.84
C GLN A 40 18.31 -8.49 0.08
N ILE A 41 17.40 -9.34 -0.38
CA ILE A 41 16.20 -8.93 -1.13
C ILE A 41 14.98 -9.25 -0.29
N ALA A 42 14.26 -8.20 0.14
CA ALA A 42 12.99 -8.35 0.82
C ALA A 42 11.89 -8.75 -0.17
N TYR A 43 11.03 -9.70 0.21
CA TYR A 43 9.88 -10.12 -0.60
C TYR A 43 8.66 -10.41 0.26
N GLY A 44 7.48 -10.22 -0.31
CA GLY A 44 6.21 -10.72 0.23
C GLY A 44 5.85 -12.06 -0.38
N LYS A 45 5.15 -12.91 0.39
CA LYS A 45 4.54 -14.15 -0.12
C LYS A 45 3.07 -14.16 0.27
N SER A 46 2.21 -14.39 -0.72
CA SER A 46 0.79 -14.64 -0.52
C SER A 46 0.37 -15.89 -1.29
N GLY A 47 -0.48 -16.71 -0.69
CA GLY A 47 -0.98 -17.95 -1.28
C GLY A 47 0.00 -19.14 -1.29
N SER A 48 -0.46 -20.23 -1.91
CA SER A 48 0.25 -21.51 -2.07
C SER A 48 -0.29 -22.26 -3.29
N GLY A 49 0.55 -22.99 -4.02
CA GLY A 49 0.16 -23.82 -5.15
C GLY A 49 1.34 -24.21 -6.04
N ASP A 50 1.06 -24.90 -7.15
CA ASP A 50 2.08 -25.41 -8.07
C ASP A 50 2.59 -24.36 -9.07
N THR A 51 1.81 -23.31 -9.30
CA THR A 51 2.18 -22.17 -10.16
C THR A 51 2.43 -20.94 -9.30
N VAL A 52 3.54 -20.24 -9.58
CA VAL A 52 3.94 -19.03 -8.86
C VAL A 52 3.92 -17.84 -9.81
N LEU A 53 3.29 -16.75 -9.39
CA LEU A 53 3.41 -15.44 -10.02
C LEU A 53 4.49 -14.63 -9.30
N ILE A 54 5.43 -14.07 -10.06
CA ILE A 54 6.47 -13.20 -9.54
C ILE A 54 6.20 -11.79 -10.03
N CYS A 55 5.93 -10.86 -9.10
CA CYS A 55 5.74 -9.45 -9.40
C CYS A 55 7.03 -8.68 -9.08
N ILE A 56 7.52 -7.92 -10.06
CA ILE A 56 8.70 -7.05 -9.90
C ILE A 56 8.22 -5.62 -10.12
N HIS A 57 8.36 -4.78 -9.11
CA HIS A 57 7.99 -3.37 -9.22
C HIS A 57 9.07 -2.56 -9.97
N GLY A 58 8.68 -1.41 -10.49
CA GLY A 58 9.60 -0.45 -11.09
C GLY A 58 10.43 0.32 -10.06
N TRP A 59 11.32 1.18 -10.55
CA TRP A 59 12.13 2.05 -9.71
C TRP A 59 11.28 2.94 -8.80
N SER A 60 11.76 3.21 -7.58
CA SER A 60 11.10 4.08 -6.58
C SER A 60 9.75 3.60 -6.03
N LEU A 61 9.33 2.38 -6.36
CA LEU A 61 8.13 1.74 -5.82
C LEU A 61 8.51 0.59 -4.87
N ASP A 62 7.52 -0.01 -4.21
CA ASP A 62 7.70 -1.19 -3.36
C ASP A 62 6.61 -2.25 -3.60
N SER A 63 6.65 -3.36 -2.84
CA SER A 63 5.70 -4.46 -2.97
C SER A 63 4.27 -4.11 -2.57
N ARG A 64 4.00 -3.01 -1.86
CA ARG A 64 2.66 -2.68 -1.31
C ARG A 64 1.65 -2.28 -2.38
N LEU A 65 2.10 -2.05 -3.62
CA LEU A 65 1.20 -1.84 -4.76
C LEU A 65 0.46 -3.11 -5.21
N TRP A 66 0.81 -4.26 -4.62
CA TRP A 66 0.25 -5.58 -4.89
C TRP A 66 -0.15 -6.23 -3.56
#